data_AF-A0A4T3F482-F1
#
_entry.id   AF-A0A4T3F482-F1
#
_cell.length_a   1.000
_cell.length_b   1.000
_cell.length_c   1.000
_cell.angle_alpha   90.00
_cell.angle_beta   90.00
_cell.angle_gamma   90.00
#
_symmetry.space_group_name_H-M   'P 1'
#
loop_
_entity.id
_entity.type
_entity.pdbx_description
1 polymer ?
#
loop_
_entity_poly.entity_id
_entity_poly.type
_entity_poly.pdbx_seq_one_letter_code
_entity_poly.pdbx_strand_id
1 'polypeptide(L)'
;MMRGLAIAAALLLTAGSPAGVLHAQDMPCTGLASEAAEIACLRALLAEQGQGEAPPAPEPEPAPVERKELGAEQLPSQAPQAEIARREREERKSEAVSAVITDTRLDRRGLLVMQLDNGQIWRQDEDLGLPTGFARDGRTAVTISRSGFGGYRMEFPEEGRRMVVSRLR
;
A
#
# COMPACT_ATOMS: atom_id res chain seq x y z
N MET A 1 -51.67 24.77 46.14
CA MET A 1 -51.14 23.97 47.27
C MET A 1 -50.66 22.65 46.67
N MET A 2 -49.42 22.16 46.74
CA MET A 2 -48.18 22.45 47.46
C MET A 2 -47.01 21.92 46.60
N ARG A 3 -45.89 22.67 46.56
CA ARG A 3 -44.47 22.24 46.75
C ARG A 3 -44.07 20.89 46.12
N GLY A 4 -43.13 20.78 45.17
CA GLY A 4 -41.81 21.41 45.06
C GLY A 4 -40.72 20.41 45.51
N LEU A 5 -39.68 20.18 44.69
CA LEU A 5 -38.28 20.11 45.12
C LEU A 5 -37.34 19.96 43.90
N ALA A 6 -36.34 20.84 43.85
CA ALA A 6 -35.18 20.79 42.98
C ALA A 6 -34.05 20.01 43.66
N ILE A 7 -33.27 19.23 42.91
CA ILE A 7 -31.95 18.67 43.29
C ILE A 7 -31.14 18.63 41.99
N ALA A 8 -30.27 19.62 41.73
CA ALA A 8 -28.89 19.79 42.21
C ALA A 8 -27.85 19.24 41.23
N ALA A 9 -26.94 20.13 40.88
CA ALA A 9 -25.81 20.01 39.98
C ALA A 9 -24.91 18.79 40.22
N ALA A 10 -24.47 18.17 39.13
CA ALA A 10 -23.22 17.42 39.08
C ALA A 10 -22.32 18.07 38.02
N LEU A 11 -21.39 18.91 38.48
CA LEU A 11 -20.21 19.28 37.73
C LEU A 11 -19.37 18.02 37.49
N LEU A 12 -19.24 17.59 36.24
CA LEU A 12 -18.21 16.64 35.84
C LEU A 12 -17.11 17.41 35.12
N LEU A 13 -15.96 17.50 35.79
CA LEU A 13 -14.68 17.94 35.24
C LEU A 13 -14.34 17.06 34.02
N THR A 14 -14.31 17.63 32.83
CA THR A 14 -13.61 17.02 31.69
C THR A 14 -12.15 17.47 31.72
N ALA A 15 -11.28 16.54 32.12
CA ALA A 15 -9.83 16.64 31.98
C ALA A 15 -9.46 16.89 30.51
N GLY A 16 -8.71 17.96 30.25
CA GLY A 16 -8.10 18.19 28.95
C GLY A 16 -7.05 17.12 28.67
N SER A 17 -7.26 16.32 27.63
CA SER A 17 -6.21 15.45 27.10
C SER A 17 -5.10 16.32 26.50
N PRO A 18 -3.82 16.06 26.81
CA PRO A 18 -2.74 16.66 26.07
C PRO A 18 -2.86 16.17 24.62
N ALA A 19 -3.00 17.12 23.68
CA ALA A 19 -2.78 16.83 22.28
C ALA A 19 -1.43 16.13 22.15
N GLY A 20 -1.44 14.91 21.63
CA GLY A 20 -0.22 14.19 21.30
C GLY A 20 0.61 15.10 20.41
N VAL A 21 1.74 15.54 20.93
CA VAL A 21 2.82 16.10 20.13
C VAL A 21 3.27 14.94 19.25
N LEU A 22 2.70 14.84 18.05
CA LEU A 22 3.33 14.12 16.96
C LEU A 22 4.69 14.78 16.80
N HIS A 23 5.73 14.10 17.27
CA HIS A 23 7.10 14.46 17.01
C HIS A 23 7.30 14.45 15.49
N ALA A 24 7.05 15.59 14.85
CA ALA A 24 7.61 16.00 13.57
C ALA A 24 9.12 16.24 13.75
N GLN A 25 9.81 15.28 14.36
CA GLN A 25 11.25 15.31 14.51
C GLN A 25 11.85 14.96 13.15
N ASP A 26 12.33 16.03 12.51
CA ASP A 26 13.45 16.06 11.58
C ASP A 26 13.21 15.46 10.19
N MET A 27 12.34 16.09 9.40
CA MET A 27 12.60 16.12 7.96
C MET A 27 13.68 17.19 7.71
N PRO A 28 14.92 16.82 7.34
CA PRO A 28 16.07 17.73 7.29
C PRO A 28 15.96 18.83 6.24
N CYS A 29 14.94 18.78 5.37
CA CYS A 29 14.73 19.74 4.29
C CYS A 29 13.63 20.77 4.59
N THR A 30 12.86 20.63 5.67
CA THR A 30 11.77 21.58 5.98
C THR A 30 12.30 22.84 6.67
N GLY A 31 11.82 24.02 6.25
CA GLY A 31 12.15 25.30 6.90
C GLY A 31 13.39 26.01 6.35
N LEU A 32 13.82 25.68 5.12
CA LEU A 32 14.92 26.39 4.46
C LEU A 32 14.51 27.80 4.03
N ALA A 33 15.51 28.68 3.87
CA ALA A 33 15.31 30.12 3.63
C ALA A 33 14.53 30.45 2.32
N SER A 34 14.39 29.48 1.41
CA SER A 34 13.56 29.62 0.22
C SER A 34 12.98 28.28 -0.21
N GLU A 35 11.84 28.34 -0.90
CA GLU A 35 11.19 27.17 -1.50
C GLU A 35 12.11 26.44 -2.50
N ALA A 36 12.92 27.19 -3.25
CA ALA A 36 13.91 26.62 -4.16
C ALA A 36 14.96 25.77 -3.43
N ALA A 37 15.39 26.19 -2.23
CA ALA A 37 16.34 25.45 -1.40
C ALA A 37 15.72 24.17 -0.82
N GLU A 38 14.45 24.22 -0.44
CA GLU A 38 13.68 23.05 0.02
C GLU A 38 13.52 21.99 -1.07
N ILE A 39 13.12 22.41 -2.27
CA ILE A 39 13.01 21.50 -3.43
C ILE A 39 14.37 20.87 -3.79
N ALA A 40 15.45 21.65 -3.74
CA ALA A 40 16.79 21.15 -4.03
C ALA A 40 17.26 20.09 -3.02
N CYS A 41 17.01 20.31 -1.73
CA CYS A 41 17.33 19.37 -0.65
C CYS A 41 16.57 18.04 -0.81
N LEU A 42 15.27 18.09 -1.09
CA LEU A 42 14.45 16.90 -1.29
C LEU A 42 14.90 16.08 -2.52
N ARG A 43 15.27 16.76 -3.61
CA ARG A 43 15.79 16.08 -4.82
C ARG A 43 17.11 15.37 -4.55
N ALA A 44 17.99 15.94 -3.73
CA ALA A 44 19.26 15.31 -3.36
C ALA A 44 19.03 14.02 -2.54
N LEU A 45 18.15 14.07 -1.54
CA LEU A 45 17.80 12.87 -0.74
C LEU A 45 17.20 11.75 -1.59
N LEU A 46 16.32 12.09 -2.54
CA LEU A 46 15.73 11.11 -3.45
C LEU A 46 16.77 10.53 -4.43
N ALA A 47 17.74 11.33 -4.85
CA ALA A 47 18.82 10.85 -5.70
C ALA A 47 19.73 9.85 -4.96
N GLU A 48 20.04 10.09 -3.69
CA GLU A 48 20.81 9.12 -2.87
C GLU A 48 20.05 7.81 -2.67
N GLN A 49 18.73 7.85 -2.50
CA GLN A 49 17.89 6.64 -2.43
C GLN A 49 17.76 5.92 -3.78
N GLY A 50 17.89 6.65 -4.89
CA GLY A 50 17.78 6.14 -6.26
C GLY A 50 19.10 5.66 -6.88
N GLN A 51 20.22 5.74 -6.17
CA GLN A 51 21.55 5.34 -6.69
C GLN A 51 21.85 3.84 -6.64
N GLY A 52 20.83 3.01 -6.43
CA GLY A 52 20.90 1.58 -6.77
C GLY A 52 20.68 1.38 -8.27
N GLU A 53 21.77 1.14 -9.00
CA GLU A 53 21.82 0.58 -10.35
C GLU A 53 21.51 1.54 -11.52
N ALA A 54 22.53 2.31 -11.93
CA ALA A 54 22.63 2.70 -13.34
C ALA A 54 22.88 1.41 -14.17
N PRO A 55 22.10 1.13 -15.23
CA PRO A 55 22.36 -0.02 -16.09
C PRO A 55 23.78 0.09 -16.68
N PRO A 56 24.60 -0.98 -16.63
CA PRO A 56 25.90 -0.95 -17.29
C PRO A 56 25.73 -0.74 -18.80
N ALA A 57 26.61 0.10 -19.34
CA ALA A 57 26.69 0.40 -20.77
C ALA A 57 26.88 -0.90 -21.59
N PRO A 58 26.24 -1.02 -22.77
CA PRO A 58 26.34 -2.22 -23.60
C PRO A 58 27.77 -2.42 -24.10
N GLU A 59 28.29 -3.61 -23.82
CA GLU A 59 29.58 -4.12 -24.31
C GLU A 59 29.46 -4.48 -25.81
N PRO A 60 30.46 -4.18 -26.66
CA PRO A 60 30.38 -4.40 -28.10
C PRO A 60 30.36 -5.89 -28.47
N GLU A 61 29.41 -6.26 -29.33
CA GLU A 61 29.18 -7.62 -29.86
C GLU A 61 30.43 -8.24 -30.52
N PRO A 62 30.77 -9.51 -30.25
CA PRO A 62 31.67 -10.28 -31.08
C PRO A 62 30.97 -10.79 -32.36
N ALA A 63 31.73 -10.77 -33.46
CA ALA A 63 31.33 -11.06 -34.83
C ALA A 63 30.65 -12.44 -35.05
N PRO A 64 29.77 -12.56 -36.06
CA PRO A 64 29.00 -13.76 -36.32
C PRO A 64 29.85 -14.88 -36.94
N VAL A 65 29.82 -16.06 -36.32
CA VAL A 65 30.32 -17.31 -36.92
C VAL A 65 29.19 -17.94 -37.73
N GLU A 66 29.32 -17.90 -39.05
CA GLU A 66 28.48 -18.67 -39.97
C GLU A 66 28.63 -20.18 -39.69
N ARG A 67 27.53 -20.82 -39.30
CA ARG A 67 27.34 -22.25 -39.50
C ARG A 67 26.03 -22.48 -40.25
N LYS A 68 26.18 -22.79 -41.53
CA LYS A 68 25.18 -23.50 -42.34
C LYS A 68 25.05 -24.91 -41.76
N GLU A 69 23.95 -25.17 -41.07
CA GLU A 69 23.39 -26.52 -40.97
C GLU A 69 21.93 -26.49 -41.42
N LEU A 70 21.65 -27.40 -42.34
CA LEU A 70 20.41 -27.56 -43.09
C LEU A 70 19.41 -28.33 -42.22
N GLY A 71 18.23 -27.76 -41.98
CA GLY A 71 17.15 -28.42 -41.22
C GLY A 71 16.09 -27.45 -40.69
N ALA A 72 15.54 -26.60 -41.55
CA ALA A 72 14.56 -25.59 -41.17
C ALA A 72 13.12 -26.15 -41.12
N GLU A 73 12.78 -26.88 -40.05
CA GLU A 73 11.42 -26.85 -39.53
C GLU A 73 11.28 -25.58 -38.68
N GLN A 74 10.97 -24.47 -39.34
CA GLN A 74 10.65 -23.21 -38.69
C GLN A 74 9.26 -23.31 -38.05
N LEU A 75 9.20 -23.89 -36.85
CA LEU A 75 8.17 -23.52 -35.88
C LEU A 75 8.38 -22.04 -35.56
N PRO A 76 7.38 -21.16 -35.77
CA PRO A 76 7.51 -19.75 -35.40
C PRO A 76 7.79 -19.67 -33.90
N SER A 77 8.97 -19.12 -33.59
CA SER A 77 9.48 -18.92 -32.24
C SER A 77 8.40 -18.24 -31.38
N GLN A 78 7.87 -18.93 -30.37
CA GLN A 78 6.95 -18.40 -29.36
C GLN A 78 7.57 -17.32 -28.45
N ALA A 79 8.77 -16.84 -28.77
CA ALA A 79 9.53 -15.86 -28.01
C ALA A 79 8.77 -14.52 -27.77
N PRO A 80 7.99 -13.97 -28.70
CA PRO A 80 7.27 -12.71 -28.44
C PRO A 80 6.22 -12.84 -27.35
N GLN A 81 5.55 -13.99 -27.25
CA GLN A 81 4.44 -14.19 -26.31
C GLN A 81 4.93 -14.41 -24.88
N ALA A 82 6.05 -15.10 -24.70
CA ALA A 82 6.64 -15.32 -23.38
C ALA A 82 7.15 -14.00 -22.76
N GLU A 83 7.73 -13.12 -23.57
CA GLU A 83 8.25 -11.82 -23.12
C GLU A 83 7.10 -10.84 -22.80
N ILE A 84 6.05 -10.81 -23.61
CA ILE A 84 4.82 -10.03 -23.33
C ILE A 84 4.16 -10.52 -22.02
N ALA A 85 3.99 -11.84 -21.85
CA ALA A 85 3.41 -12.40 -20.63
C ALA A 85 4.25 -12.11 -19.38
N ARG A 86 5.58 -12.10 -19.51
CA ARG A 86 6.49 -11.74 -18.42
C ARG A 86 6.36 -10.26 -18.06
N ARG A 87 6.33 -9.37 -19.05
CA ARG A 87 6.19 -7.92 -18.84
C ARG A 87 4.84 -7.57 -18.22
N GLU A 88 3.75 -8.17 -18.70
CA GLU A 88 2.42 -8.01 -18.10
C GLU A 88 2.34 -8.55 -16.67
N ARG A 89 3.12 -9.59 -16.34
CA ARG A 89 3.19 -10.13 -14.98
C ARG A 89 4.00 -9.22 -14.05
N GLU A 90 5.08 -8.63 -14.55
CA GLU A 90 5.86 -7.62 -13.82
C GLU A 90 5.06 -6.35 -13.60
N GLU A 91 4.35 -5.84 -14.62
CA GLU A 91 3.47 -4.66 -14.51
C GLU A 91 2.29 -4.89 -13.54
N ARG A 92 1.68 -6.08 -13.55
CA ARG A 92 0.66 -6.44 -12.55
C ARG A 92 1.22 -6.53 -11.13
N LYS A 93 2.50 -6.86 -11.00
CA LYS A 93 3.20 -6.86 -9.70
C LYS A 93 3.43 -5.44 -9.19
N SER A 94 3.56 -4.46 -10.09
CA SER A 94 3.70 -3.04 -9.78
C SER A 94 2.45 -2.41 -9.16
N GLU A 95 1.26 -3.01 -9.34
CA GLU A 95 0.00 -2.53 -8.75
C GLU A 95 -0.34 -3.19 -7.40
N ALA A 96 0.49 -4.11 -6.91
CA ALA A 96 0.29 -4.76 -5.62
C ALA A 96 0.94 -3.97 -4.48
N VAL A 97 0.17 -3.63 -3.45
CA VAL A 97 0.62 -2.92 -2.25
C VAL A 97 0.63 -3.89 -1.08
N SER A 98 1.81 -4.16 -0.51
CA SER A 98 1.95 -4.89 0.75
C SER A 98 1.91 -3.91 1.92
N ALA A 99 1.15 -4.24 2.96
CA ALA A 99 0.95 -3.39 4.13
C ALA A 99 0.58 -4.23 5.36
N VAL A 100 0.56 -3.60 6.54
CA VAL A 100 0.11 -4.22 7.78
C VAL A 100 -1.15 -3.52 8.28
N ILE A 101 -2.17 -4.27 8.66
CA ILE A 101 -3.36 -3.73 9.32
C ILE A 101 -2.98 -3.30 10.74
N THR A 102 -3.25 -2.04 11.06
CA THR A 102 -2.96 -1.41 12.36
C THR A 102 -4.20 -1.16 13.21
N ASP A 103 -5.36 -0.98 12.58
CA ASP A 103 -6.65 -0.83 13.27
C ASP A 103 -7.78 -1.44 12.45
N THR A 104 -8.80 -1.94 13.14
CA THR A 104 -10.00 -2.50 12.52
C THR A 104 -11.26 -2.12 13.27
N ARG A 105 -12.30 -1.78 12.52
CA ARG A 105 -13.61 -1.42 13.07
C ARG A 105 -14.73 -1.81 12.10
N LEU A 106 -15.94 -1.93 12.62
CA LEU A 106 -17.13 -2.11 11.79
C LEU A 106 -17.80 -0.76 11.53
N ASP A 107 -18.26 -0.55 10.31
CA ASP A 107 -19.09 0.60 9.97
C ASP A 107 -20.55 0.41 10.41
N ARG A 108 -21.41 1.40 10.17
CA ARG A 108 -22.84 1.33 10.54
C ARG A 108 -23.61 0.22 9.81
N ARG A 109 -23.07 -0.31 8.71
CA ARG A 109 -23.65 -1.39 7.91
C ARG A 109 -23.09 -2.75 8.32
N GLY A 110 -22.19 -2.80 9.31
CA GLY A 110 -21.50 -4.02 9.73
C GLY A 110 -20.35 -4.41 8.80
N LEU A 111 -19.92 -3.54 7.88
CA LEU A 111 -18.79 -3.82 6.99
C LEU A 111 -17.48 -3.48 7.68
N LEU A 112 -16.46 -4.32 7.46
CA LEU A 112 -15.15 -4.11 8.03
C LEU A 112 -14.42 -2.93 7.37
N VAL A 113 -13.90 -2.04 8.22
CA VAL A 113 -13.01 -0.94 7.86
C VAL A 113 -11.66 -1.20 8.52
N MET A 114 -10.60 -1.18 7.71
CA MET A 114 -9.23 -1.48 8.10
C MET A 114 -8.37 -0.25 7.85
N GLN A 115 -7.56 0.13 8.85
CA GLN A 115 -6.49 1.08 8.69
C GLN A 115 -5.16 0.33 8.53
N LEU A 116 -4.34 0.80 7.59
CA LEU A 116 -3.04 0.24 7.30
C LEU A 116 -1.92 1.09 7.92
N ASP A 117 -0.74 0.50 8.07
CA ASP A 117 0.50 1.14 8.53
C ASP A 117 0.95 2.32 7.64
N ASN A 118 0.65 2.28 6.35
CA ASN A 118 0.88 3.38 5.43
C ASN A 118 -0.18 4.51 5.50
N GLY A 119 -1.08 4.46 6.49
CA GLY A 119 -2.12 5.46 6.72
C GLY A 119 -3.35 5.33 5.82
N GLN A 120 -3.36 4.39 4.86
CA GLN A 120 -4.52 4.17 4.00
C GLN A 120 -5.65 3.48 4.76
N ILE A 121 -6.89 3.80 4.39
CA ILE A 121 -8.08 3.17 4.96
C ILE A 121 -8.83 2.44 3.86
N TRP A 122 -9.16 1.18 4.13
CA TRP A 122 -9.85 0.29 3.21
C TRP A 122 -11.12 -0.25 3.85
N ARG A 123 -12.15 -0.46 3.05
CA ARG A 123 -13.41 -1.04 3.50
C ARG A 123 -13.73 -2.28 2.67
N GLN A 124 -14.24 -3.31 3.33
CA GLN A 124 -14.82 -4.49 2.72
C GLN A 124 -16.09 -4.12 1.93
N ASP A 125 -16.23 -4.64 0.72
CA ASP A 125 -17.38 -4.31 -0.14
C ASP A 125 -18.57 -5.27 0.05
N GLU A 126 -18.31 -6.51 0.47
CA GLU A 126 -19.31 -7.56 0.65
C GLU A 126 -19.18 -8.17 2.04
N ASP A 127 -20.28 -8.33 2.77
CA ASP A 127 -20.26 -9.06 4.04
C ASP A 127 -20.07 -10.56 3.80
N LEU A 128 -18.88 -11.04 4.12
CA LEU A 128 -18.50 -12.45 4.01
C LEU A 128 -18.62 -13.19 5.36
N GLY A 129 -19.20 -12.57 6.39
CA GLY A 129 -19.27 -13.14 7.74
C GLY A 129 -17.90 -13.43 8.35
N LEU A 130 -16.87 -12.68 7.94
CA LEU A 130 -15.51 -12.93 8.38
C LEU A 130 -15.39 -12.62 9.88
N PRO A 131 -14.76 -13.51 10.67
CA PRO A 131 -14.44 -13.19 12.05
C PRO A 131 -13.58 -11.93 12.09
N THR A 132 -14.01 -10.92 12.85
CA THR A 132 -13.27 -9.66 13.04
C THR A 132 -12.00 -9.84 13.90
N GLY A 133 -11.74 -11.07 14.36
CA GLY A 133 -10.52 -11.42 15.06
C GLY A 133 -9.35 -11.51 14.10
N PHE A 134 -8.69 -10.37 13.86
CA PHE A 134 -7.34 -10.33 13.34
C PHE A 134 -6.35 -10.86 14.39
N ALA A 135 -5.14 -11.21 13.96
CA ALA A 135 -4.14 -11.89 14.79
C ALA A 135 -3.98 -11.22 16.18
N ARG A 136 -3.74 -12.06 17.21
CA ARG A 136 -3.80 -11.67 18.63
C ARG A 136 -2.82 -10.55 19.03
N ASP A 137 -1.79 -10.35 18.22
CA ASP A 137 -0.74 -9.35 18.31
C ASP A 137 -1.10 -8.02 17.60
N GLY A 138 -2.29 -7.94 17.00
CA GLY A 138 -2.84 -6.71 16.42
C GLY A 138 -2.14 -6.26 15.14
N ARG A 139 -1.37 -7.13 14.49
CA ARG A 139 -0.67 -6.82 13.24
C ARG A 139 -0.90 -7.95 12.25
N THR A 140 -1.69 -7.69 11.21
CA THR A 140 -1.96 -8.67 10.15
C THR A 140 -1.39 -8.16 8.84
N ALA A 141 -0.44 -8.89 8.26
CA ALA A 141 0.12 -8.58 6.96
C ALA A 141 -0.93 -8.83 5.86
N VAL A 142 -1.03 -7.89 4.92
CA VAL A 142 -1.95 -7.99 3.79
C VAL A 142 -1.30 -7.54 2.50
N THR A 143 -1.77 -8.09 1.38
CA THR A 143 -1.41 -7.64 0.03
C THR A 143 -2.66 -7.19 -0.69
N ILE A 144 -2.67 -5.96 -1.19
CA ILE A 144 -3.78 -5.37 -1.93
C ILE A 144 -3.39 -5.30 -3.39
N SER A 145 -4.17 -5.90 -4.28
CA SER A 145 -3.95 -5.86 -5.73
C SER A 145 -5.17 -5.34 -6.47
N ARG A 146 -4.95 -4.69 -7.61
CA ARG A 146 -6.04 -4.29 -8.49
C ARG A 146 -6.60 -5.51 -9.21
N SER A 147 -7.91 -5.62 -9.23
CA SER A 147 -8.62 -6.66 -9.98
C SER A 147 -8.87 -6.19 -11.41
N GLY A 148 -8.85 -7.12 -12.38
CA GLY A 148 -9.04 -6.82 -13.81
C GLY A 148 -10.37 -6.15 -14.19
N PHE A 149 -11.33 -6.05 -13.26
CA PHE A 149 -12.64 -5.42 -13.45
C PHE A 149 -12.83 -4.09 -12.69
N GLY A 150 -11.73 -3.43 -12.29
CA GLY A 150 -11.78 -2.07 -11.74
C GLY A 150 -12.03 -1.96 -10.23
N GLY A 151 -11.94 -3.07 -9.49
CA GLY A 151 -11.94 -3.09 -8.02
C GLY A 151 -10.57 -3.44 -7.43
N TYR A 152 -10.49 -3.59 -6.10
CA TYR A 152 -9.30 -4.07 -5.41
C TYR A 152 -9.61 -5.34 -4.63
N ARG A 153 -8.58 -6.18 -4.47
CA ARG A 153 -8.64 -7.41 -3.69
C ARG A 153 -7.56 -7.36 -2.63
N MET A 154 -7.95 -7.60 -1.39
CA MET A 154 -7.03 -7.76 -0.27
C MET A 154 -6.84 -9.25 0.01
N GLU A 155 -5.59 -9.66 0.12
CA GLU A 155 -5.17 -11.03 0.42
C GLU A 155 -4.49 -11.08 1.78
N PHE A 156 -4.83 -12.13 2.52
CA PHE A 156 -4.35 -12.45 3.85
C PHE A 156 -3.46 -13.69 3.72
N PRO A 157 -2.15 -13.53 3.50
CA PRO A 157 -1.27 -14.64 3.17
C PRO A 157 -1.20 -15.68 4.29
N GLU A 158 -1.27 -15.27 5.56
CA GLU A 158 -1.21 -16.19 6.70
C GLU A 158 -2.46 -17.05 6.83
N GLU A 159 -3.64 -16.48 6.58
CA GLU A 159 -4.91 -17.20 6.67
C GLU A 159 -5.37 -17.81 5.34
N GLY A 160 -4.68 -17.52 4.23
CA GLY A 160 -5.07 -17.95 2.89
C GLY A 160 -6.42 -17.38 2.42
N ARG A 161 -6.82 -16.22 2.96
CA ARG A 161 -8.13 -15.59 2.68
C ARG A 161 -7.98 -14.44 1.70
N ARG A 162 -9.08 -14.12 1.01
CA ARG A 162 -9.15 -12.98 0.09
C ARG A 162 -10.52 -12.31 0.16
N MET A 163 -10.56 -10.99 0.05
CA MET A 163 -11.81 -10.23 -0.02
C MET A 163 -11.72 -9.05 -0.97
N VAL A 164 -12.87 -8.62 -1.50
CA VAL A 164 -12.98 -7.40 -2.32
C VAL A 164 -13.07 -6.20 -1.39
N VAL A 165 -12.27 -5.19 -1.71
CA VAL A 165 -12.15 -3.98 -0.89
C VAL A 165 -12.19 -2.73 -1.75
N SER A 166 -12.66 -1.64 -1.15
CA SER A 166 -12.63 -0.30 -1.71
C SER A 166 -11.83 0.63 -0.81
N ARG A 167 -11.04 1.51 -1.42
CA ARG A 167 -10.27 2.53 -0.70
C ARG A 167 -11.19 3.66 -0.26
N LEU A 168 -11.11 4.04 1.02
CA LEU A 168 -11.78 5.23 1.53
C LEU A 168 -10.86 6.44 1.34
N ARG A 169 -11.45 7.60 1.01
CA ARG A 169 -10.77 8.89 0.87
C ARG A 169 -10.83 9.67 2.18
#